data_AF-A0A7S3N0T0-F1
#
_entry.id   AF-A0A7S3N0T0-F1
#
_cell.length_a   1.000
_cell.length_b   1.000
_cell.length_c   1.000
_cell.angle_alpha   90.00
_cell.angle_beta   90.00
_cell.angle_gamma   90.00
#
_symmetry.space_group_name_H-M   'P 1'
#
loop_
_entity.id
_entity.type
_entity.pdbx_description
1 polymer ?
#
loop_
_entity_poly.entity_id
_entity_poly.type
_entity_poly.pdbx_seq_one_letter_code
_entity_poly.pdbx_strand_id
1 'polypeptide(L)'
;MLERCLKRAETSGRADDNPDTIKKRVQNYFDQSYPVIEYYNKFGKVRKIDARGDISQVYAKTKAAVLPQTMFIVGPKAAGKTCIAENLAARTNMKHINFKKFVEENGLKQADDEKVC
;
A
#
# COMPACT_ATOMS: atom_id res chain seq x y z
N MET A 1 7.25 -7.38 -21.75
CA MET A 1 5.78 -7.44 -21.63
C MET A 1 5.18 -8.20 -22.79
N LEU A 2 5.46 -7.81 -24.04
CA LEU A 2 5.02 -8.53 -25.24
C LEU A 2 5.33 -10.04 -25.20
N GLU A 3 6.57 -10.41 -24.89
CA GLU A 3 6.99 -11.82 -24.78
C GLU A 3 6.20 -12.64 -23.76
N ARG A 4 5.79 -12.02 -22.63
CA ARG A 4 4.99 -12.70 -21.60
C ARG A 4 3.54 -12.90 -22.07
N CYS A 5 3.00 -11.97 -22.85
CA CYS A 5 1.66 -12.09 -23.44
C CYS A 5 1.64 -13.14 -24.55
N LEU A 6 2.68 -13.21 -25.40
CA LEU A 6 2.80 -14.20 -26.47
C LEU A 6 2.95 -15.62 -25.92
N LYS A 7 3.81 -15.85 -24.91
CA LYS A 7 3.91 -17.15 -24.22
C LYS A 7 2.58 -17.61 -23.58
N ARG A 8 1.74 -16.65 -23.15
CA ARG A 8 0.38 -16.96 -22.64
C ARG A 8 -0.60 -17.28 -23.77
N ALA A 9 -0.47 -16.65 -24.93
CA ALA A 9 -1.30 -16.97 -26.10
C ALA A 9 -1.11 -18.43 -26.53
N GLU A 10 0.14 -18.90 -26.54
CA GLU A 10 0.51 -20.29 -26.88
C GLU A 10 -0.04 -21.34 -25.91
N THR A 11 -0.18 -20.98 -24.62
CA THR A 11 -0.54 -21.94 -23.56
C THR A 11 -2.00 -21.88 -23.11
N SER A 12 -2.72 -20.77 -23.37
CA SER A 12 -4.06 -20.53 -22.81
C SER A 12 -5.21 -20.55 -23.82
N GLY A 13 -4.93 -20.72 -25.12
CA GLY A 13 -5.97 -20.81 -26.15
C GLY A 13 -6.80 -19.54 -26.34
N ARG A 14 -6.30 -18.38 -25.90
CA ARG A 14 -6.97 -17.09 -26.06
C ARG A 14 -6.81 -16.58 -27.49
N ALA A 15 -7.91 -16.56 -28.24
CA ALA A 15 -7.96 -16.09 -29.63
C ALA A 15 -7.65 -14.59 -29.82
N ASP A 16 -7.69 -13.79 -28.74
CA ASP A 16 -7.54 -12.33 -28.80
C ASP A 16 -6.10 -11.83 -28.60
N ASP A 17 -5.12 -12.70 -28.32
CA ASP A 17 -3.74 -12.30 -28.03
C ASP A 17 -2.88 -12.18 -29.31
N ASN A 18 -3.37 -11.40 -30.28
CA ASN A 18 -2.63 -11.02 -31.47
C ASN A 18 -1.68 -9.83 -31.21
N PRO A 19 -0.54 -9.73 -31.92
CA PRO A 19 0.42 -8.63 -31.73
C PRO A 19 -0.21 -7.23 -31.83
N ASP A 20 -1.15 -7.04 -32.76
CA ASP A 20 -1.83 -5.77 -32.96
C ASP A 20 -2.82 -5.44 -31.84
N THR A 21 -3.50 -6.45 -31.29
CA THR A 21 -4.38 -6.31 -30.12
C THR A 21 -3.58 -5.93 -28.88
N ILE A 22 -2.40 -6.53 -28.68
CA ILE A 22 -1.51 -6.20 -27.56
C ILE A 22 -1.03 -4.75 -27.65
N LYS A 23 -0.64 -4.28 -28.84
CA LYS A 23 -0.26 -2.87 -29.06
C LYS A 23 -1.41 -1.92 -28.70
N LYS A 24 -2.63 -2.19 -29.20
CA LYS A 24 -3.83 -1.40 -28.87
C LYS A 24 -4.12 -1.39 -27.37
N ARG A 25 -3.99 -2.53 -26.67
CA ARG A 25 -4.18 -2.61 -25.22
C ARG A 25 -3.18 -1.77 -24.44
N VAL A 26 -1.91 -1.76 -24.86
CA VAL A 26 -0.87 -0.93 -24.22
C VAL A 26 -1.19 0.56 -24.44
N GLN A 27 -1.60 0.94 -25.65
CA GLN A 27 -1.96 2.33 -25.93
C GLN A 27 -3.18 2.78 -25.12
N ASN A 28 -4.26 1.98 -25.11
CA ASN A 28 -5.45 2.26 -24.30
C ASN A 28 -5.12 2.38 -22.80
N TYR A 29 -4.17 1.60 -22.29
CA TYR A 29 -3.71 1.72 -20.90
C TYR A 29 -3.10 3.10 -20.64
N PHE A 30 -2.24 3.60 -21.52
CA PHE A 30 -1.66 4.94 -21.39
C PHE A 30 -2.71 6.05 -21.54
N ASP A 31 -3.67 5.88 -22.45
CA ASP A 31 -4.66 6.92 -22.72
C ASP A 31 -5.74 7.01 -21.63
N GLN A 32 -6.17 5.87 -21.07
CA GLN A 32 -7.32 5.82 -20.15
C GLN A 32 -6.96 5.47 -18.71
N SER A 33 -6.06 4.49 -18.51
CA SER A 33 -5.76 3.97 -17.16
C SER A 33 -4.65 4.76 -16.46
N TYR A 34 -3.66 5.24 -17.20
CA TYR A 34 -2.54 6.00 -16.65
C TYR A 34 -2.94 7.31 -15.96
N PRO A 35 -3.88 8.13 -16.50
CA PRO A 35 -4.33 9.35 -15.84
C PRO A 35 -4.92 9.11 -14.44
N VAL A 36 -5.57 7.95 -14.24
CA VAL A 36 -6.09 7.55 -12.91
C VAL A 36 -4.94 7.34 -11.93
N ILE A 37 -3.86 6.71 -12.37
CA ILE A 37 -2.65 6.51 -11.55
C ILE A 37 -2.04 7.87 -11.21
N GLU A 38 -1.92 8.79 -12.17
CA GLU A 38 -1.39 10.13 -11.91
C GLU A 38 -2.25 10.90 -10.91
N TYR A 39 -3.57 10.81 -11.01
CA TYR A 39 -4.49 11.42 -10.06
C TYR A 39 -4.23 10.93 -8.64
N TYR A 40 -4.18 9.61 -8.41
CA TYR A 40 -3.92 9.05 -7.08
C TYR A 40 -2.48 9.26 -6.59
N ASN A 41 -1.52 9.41 -7.50
CA ASN A 41 -0.12 9.68 -7.16
C ASN A 41 0.03 11.04 -6.45
N LYS A 42 -0.78 12.04 -6.83
CA LYS A 42 -0.80 13.36 -6.16
C LYS A 42 -1.19 13.27 -4.68
N PHE A 43 -1.97 12.27 -4.29
CA PHE A 43 -2.38 12.03 -2.91
C PHE A 43 -1.45 11.09 -2.14
N GLY A 44 -0.30 10.69 -2.73
CA GLY A 44 0.63 9.75 -2.12
C GLY A 44 0.07 8.32 -1.96
N LYS A 45 -1.03 7.99 -2.65
CA LYS A 45 -1.72 6.70 -2.53
C LYS A 45 -1.21 5.63 -3.49
N VAL A 46 -0.23 5.95 -4.34
CA VAL A 46 0.33 5.03 -5.34
C VAL A 46 1.68 4.50 -4.86
N ARG A 47 1.84 3.17 -4.89
CA ARG A 47 3.12 2.49 -4.67
C ARG A 47 3.56 1.87 -5.99
N LYS A 48 4.67 2.34 -6.56
CA LYS A 48 5.23 1.82 -7.81
C LYS A 48 6.18 0.67 -7.51
N ILE A 49 5.99 -0.48 -8.16
CA ILE A 49 6.82 -1.68 -8.00
C ILE A 49 7.25 -2.13 -9.37
N ASP A 50 8.54 -2.42 -9.54
CA ASP A 50 9.06 -3.01 -10.78
C ASP A 50 8.69 -4.50 -10.86
N ALA A 51 8.02 -4.88 -11.95
CA ALA A 51 7.52 -6.22 -12.22
C ALA A 51 8.38 -7.02 -13.22
N ARG A 52 9.58 -6.53 -13.59
CA ARG A 52 10.48 -7.17 -14.56
C ARG A 52 11.36 -8.29 -13.98
N GLY A 53 11.43 -8.44 -12.65
CA GLY A 53 12.26 -9.43 -11.97
C GLY A 53 11.58 -10.79 -11.74
N ASP A 54 12.24 -11.63 -10.94
CA ASP A 54 11.71 -12.93 -10.51
C ASP A 54 10.43 -12.78 -9.68
N ILE A 55 9.56 -13.79 -9.75
CA ILE A 55 8.27 -13.81 -9.04
C ILE A 55 8.47 -13.62 -7.53
N SER A 56 9.45 -14.29 -6.92
CA SER A 56 9.72 -14.20 -5.48
C SER A 56 10.14 -12.78 -5.08
N GLN A 57 10.97 -12.14 -5.89
CA GLN A 57 11.46 -10.78 -5.66
C GLN A 57 10.35 -9.73 -5.80
N VAL A 58 9.54 -9.86 -6.85
CA VAL A 58 8.38 -8.97 -7.07
C VAL A 58 7.37 -9.14 -5.93
N TYR A 59 7.12 -10.37 -5.49
CA TYR A 59 6.24 -10.65 -4.37
C TYR A 59 6.76 -10.01 -3.07
N ALA A 60 8.05 -10.18 -2.74
CA ALA A 60 8.65 -9.58 -1.55
C ALA A 60 8.52 -8.05 -1.54
N LYS A 61 8.83 -7.39 -2.67
CA LYS A 61 8.65 -5.93 -2.83
C LYS A 61 7.18 -5.51 -2.69
N THR A 62 6.26 -6.29 -3.24
CA THR A 62 4.82 -6.02 -3.14
C THR A 62 4.32 -6.13 -1.71
N LYS A 63 4.72 -7.19 -1.01
CA LYS A 63 4.40 -7.38 0.41
C LYS A 63 4.87 -6.18 1.22
N ALA A 64 6.13 -5.76 1.07
CA ALA A 64 6.67 -4.59 1.77
C ALA A 64 5.91 -3.30 1.46
N ALA A 65 5.47 -3.09 0.21
CA ALA A 65 4.75 -1.89 -0.20
C ALA A 65 3.29 -1.82 0.29
N VAL A 66 2.67 -2.98 0.53
CA VAL A 66 1.26 -3.10 0.95
C VAL A 66 1.11 -3.22 2.46
N LEU A 67 2.14 -3.67 3.17
CA LEU A 67 2.13 -3.75 4.63
C LEU A 67 1.80 -2.37 5.24
N PRO A 68 1.01 -2.34 6.32
CA PRO A 68 0.58 -1.09 6.92
C PRO A 68 1.80 -0.31 7.39
N GLN A 69 1.91 0.94 6.94
CA GLN A 69 2.89 1.86 7.52
C GLN A 69 2.43 2.18 8.94
N THR A 70 3.13 1.63 9.92
CA THR A 70 2.93 1.95 11.33
C THR A 70 3.73 3.20 11.66
N MET A 71 3.05 4.22 12.16
CA MET A 71 3.68 5.45 12.65
C MET A 71 3.47 5.51 14.17
N PHE A 72 4.56 5.63 14.91
CA PHE A 72 4.53 5.85 16.35
C PHE A 72 4.67 7.34 16.63
N ILE A 73 3.72 7.91 17.38
CA ILE A 73 3.77 9.30 17.83
C ILE A 73 4.12 9.28 19.32
N VAL A 74 5.38 9.58 19.65
CA VAL A 74 5.96 9.47 21.00
C VAL A 74 6.38 10.86 21.51
N GLY A 75 6.38 11.07 22.83
CA GLY A 75 6.82 12.32 23.46
C GLY A 75 6.24 12.52 24.86
N PRO A 76 6.63 13.59 25.58
CA PRO A 76 6.26 13.81 26.97
C PRO A 76 4.77 14.08 27.17
N LYS A 77 4.24 13.88 28.38
CA LYS A 77 2.83 14.16 28.73
C LYS A 77 2.47 15.61 28.35
N ALA A 78 1.23 15.82 27.89
CA ALA A 78 0.71 17.11 27.40
C ALA A 78 1.33 17.71 26.13
N ALA A 79 2.23 17.01 25.41
CA ALA A 79 2.80 17.49 24.14
C ALA A 79 1.82 17.52 22.93
N GLY A 80 0.50 17.40 23.14
CA GLY A 80 -0.50 17.45 22.06
C GLY A 80 -0.54 16.24 21.11
N LYS A 81 0.20 15.16 21.41
CA LYS A 81 0.31 13.95 20.55
C LYS A 81 -1.02 13.37 20.11
N THR A 82 -1.99 13.28 21.02
CA THR A 82 -3.33 12.75 20.74
C THR A 82 -4.04 13.58 19.68
N CYS A 83 -4.01 14.91 19.81
CA CYS A 83 -4.62 15.83 18.85
C CYS A 83 -3.96 15.72 17.47
N ILE A 84 -2.62 15.63 17.42
CA ILE A 84 -1.88 15.44 16.17
C ILE A 84 -2.26 14.10 15.53
N ALA A 85 -2.30 13.02 16.31
CA ALA A 85 -2.63 11.67 15.84
C ALA A 85 -4.06 11.59 15.29
N GLU A 86 -5.03 12.20 15.97
CA GLU A 86 -6.43 12.25 15.54
C GLU A 86 -6.61 13.05 14.26
N ASN A 87 -5.99 14.23 14.18
CA ASN A 87 -6.06 15.06 12.98
C ASN A 87 -5.34 14.38 11.80
N LEU A 88 -4.19 13.75 12.05
CA LEU A 88 -3.47 12.97 11.03
C LEU A 88 -4.31 11.79 10.53
N ALA A 89 -4.95 11.05 11.43
CA ALA A 89 -5.82 9.93 11.07
C ALA A 89 -7.07 10.39 10.30
N ALA A 90 -7.67 11.52 10.69
CA ALA A 90 -8.82 12.10 9.98
C ALA A 90 -8.47 12.60 8.56
N ARG A 91 -7.25 13.11 8.37
CA ARG A 91 -6.76 13.61 7.07
C ARG A 91 -6.20 12.51 6.17
N THR A 92 -5.95 11.32 6.71
CA THR A 92 -5.38 10.18 5.99
C THR A 92 -6.36 9.00 6.05
N ASN A 93 -5.96 7.85 5.50
CA ASN A 93 -6.75 6.60 5.64
C ASN A 93 -6.15 5.69 6.71
N MET A 94 -5.47 6.26 7.71
CA MET A 94 -4.79 5.50 8.76
C MET A 94 -5.73 5.25 9.94
N LYS A 95 -5.70 4.04 10.48
CA LYS A 95 -6.39 3.72 11.72
C LYS A 95 -5.56 4.25 12.89
N HIS A 96 -6.10 5.22 13.63
CA HIS A 96 -5.50 5.65 14.90
C HIS A 96 -5.73 4.58 15.97
N ILE A 97 -4.67 4.15 16.64
CA ILE A 97 -4.72 3.26 17.81
C ILE A 97 -4.28 4.07 19.02
N ASN A 98 -5.21 4.34 19.94
CA ASN A 98 -4.87 4.94 21.22
C ASN A 98 -4.29 3.86 22.14
N PHE A 99 -3.02 3.97 22.50
CA PHE A 99 -2.31 2.95 23.26
C PHE A 99 -2.93 2.68 24.64
N LYS A 100 -3.38 3.71 25.37
CA LYS A 100 -4.01 3.52 26.70
C LYS A 100 -5.29 2.70 26.59
N LYS A 101 -6.18 3.06 25.66
CA LYS A 101 -7.41 2.31 25.40
C LYS A 101 -7.11 0.87 24.96
N PHE A 102 -6.13 0.69 24.08
CA PHE A 102 -5.71 -0.63 23.61
C PHE A 102 -5.22 -1.52 24.77
N VAL A 103 -4.41 -0.98 25.69
CA VAL A 103 -3.92 -1.72 26.86
C VAL A 103 -5.07 -2.12 27.79
N GLU A 104 -6.03 -1.22 28.04
CA GLU A 104 -7.21 -1.50 28.87
C GLU A 104 -8.12 -2.58 28.25
N GLU A 105 -8.46 -2.45 26.97
CA GLU A 105 -9.33 -3.36 26.22
C GLU A 105 -8.75 -4.78 26.12
N ASN A 106 -7.41 -4.90 26.04
CA ASN A 106 -6.72 -6.18 25.92
C ASN A 106 -6.21 -6.72 27.26
N GLY A 107 -6.54 -6.08 28.38
CA GLY A 107 -6.15 -6.54 29.72
C GLY A 107 -4.64 -6.49 29.99
N LEU A 108 -3.88 -5.70 29.24
CA LEU A 108 -2.41 -5.65 29.27
C LEU A 108 -1.85 -4.73 30.37
N LYS A 109 -2.53 -4.64 31.53
CA LYS A 109 -2.28 -3.64 32.58
C LYS A 109 -0.85 -3.62 33.18
N GLN A 110 -0.05 -4.65 32.93
CA GLN A 110 1.36 -4.73 33.37
C GLN A 110 2.35 -4.12 32.35
N ALA A 111 1.90 -3.76 31.15
CA ALA A 111 2.73 -3.12 30.11
C ALA A 111 2.61 -1.58 30.11
N ASP A 112 2.01 -1.01 31.16
CA ASP A 112 1.87 0.43 31.34
C ASP A 112 3.05 0.94 32.19
N ASP A 113 4.01 1.58 31.52
CA ASP A 113 5.27 2.07 32.12
C ASP A 113 5.06 3.14 33.23
N GLU A 114 3.83 3.63 33.45
CA GLU A 114 3.50 4.57 34.53
C GLU A 114 3.64 3.96 35.94
N LYS A 115 3.86 2.64 36.09
CA LYS A 115 4.01 1.97 37.40
C LYS A 115 5.43 1.53 37.76
N VAL A 116 6.43 1.78 36.92
CA VAL A 116 7.84 1.52 37.23
C VAL A 116 8.53 2.85 37.49
N CYS A 117 8.27 3.41 38.67
CA CYS A 117 9.08 4.40 39.37
C CYS A 117 9.07 4.02 40.84
#